data_AF-A0AAW9F9Z7-F1
#
_entry.id   AF-A0AAW9F9Z7-F1
#
_cell.length_a   1.000
_cell.length_b   1.000
_cell.length_c   1.000
_cell.angle_alpha   90.00
_cell.angle_beta   90.00
_cell.angle_gamma   90.00
#
_symmetry.space_group_name_H-M   'P 1'
#
loop_
_entity.id
_entity.type
_entity.pdbx_description
1 polymer ?
#
loop_
_entity_poly.entity_id
_entity_poly.type
_entity_poly.pdbx_seq_one_letter_code
_entity_poly.pdbx_strand_id
1 'polypeptide(L)' 'MGVESSFKAGDKVIHASSNKVMVFLKADGEDAICEWFDGKKTNRDRFALVALKKRERHAIGFSQGRLR' A
#
# COMPACT_ATOMS: atom_id res chain seq x y z
N MET A 1 14.46 12.95 11.34
CA MET A 1 14.44 12.25 10.05
C MET A 1 13.11 11.52 9.95
N GLY A 2 12.12 12.13 9.30
CA GLY A 2 10.89 11.41 8.98
C GLY A 2 11.25 10.45 7.86
N VAL A 3 11.18 9.14 8.10
CA VAL A 3 11.18 8.17 7.01
C VAL A 3 9.95 8.50 6.16
N GLU A 4 10.18 9.19 5.05
CA GLU A 4 9.17 9.50 4.04
C GLU A 4 8.71 8.19 3.43
N SER A 5 7.81 7.51 4.14
CA SER A 5 7.14 6.32 3.66
C SER A 5 6.47 6.72 2.35
N SER A 6 6.85 6.11 1.22
CA SER A 6 6.23 6.37 -0.09
C SER A 6 4.75 5.94 -0.18
N PHE A 7 4.16 5.59 0.96
CA PHE A 7 2.78 5.20 1.18
C PHE A 7 2.01 6.35 1.80
N LYS A 8 0.83 6.64 1.25
CA LYS A 8 -0.12 7.61 1.79
C LYS A 8 -1.32 6.87 2.39
N ALA A 9 -1.92 7.45 3.42
CA ALA A 9 -3.19 6.96 3.98
C ALA A 9 -4.21 6.76 2.84
N GLY A 10 -4.79 5.57 2.76
CA GLY A 10 -5.70 5.15 1.69
C GLY A 10 -5.04 4.38 0.53
N ASP A 11 -3.70 4.31 0.46
CA ASP A 11 -3.02 3.51 -0.55
C ASP A 11 -3.31 2.02 -0.37
N LYS A 12 -3.55 1.32 -1.49
CA LYS A 12 -3.66 -0.13 -1.46
C LYS A 12 -2.25 -0.74 -1.47
N VAL A 13 -1.91 -1.39 -0.37
CA VAL A 13 -0.64 -2.09 -0.17
C VAL A 13 -0.89 -3.59 -0.12
N ILE A 14 0.13 -4.38 -0.41
CA ILE A 14 0.11 -5.83 -0.35
C ILE A 14 1.19 -6.27 0.63
N HIS A 15 0.82 -7.15 1.56
CA HIS A 15 1.80 -7.79 2.42
C HIS A 15 2.59 -8.84 1.63
N ALA A 16 3.93 -8.75 1.63
CA ALA A 16 4.79 -9.59 0.80
C ALA A 16 4.62 -11.10 1.07
N SER A 17 4.33 -11.50 2.31
CA SER A 17 4.16 -12.92 2.68
C SER A 17 2.76 -13.45 2.36
N SER A 18 1.72 -12.65 2.62
CA SER A 18 0.33 -13.13 2.51
C SER A 18 -0.31 -12.84 1.15
N ASN A 19 0.33 -12.04 0.29
CA ASN A 19 -0.26 -11.48 -0.95
C ASN A 19 -1.64 -10.84 -0.75
N LYS A 20 -1.97 -10.48 0.50
CA LYS A 20 -3.26 -9.92 0.89
C LYS A 20 -3.24 -8.43 0.60
N VAL A 21 -4.25 -7.95 -0.12
CA VAL A 21 -4.44 -6.53 -0.38
C VAL A 21 -5.05 -5.87 0.84
N MET A 22 -4.39 -4.82 1.31
CA MET A 22 -4.76 -4.05 2.49
C MET A 22 -4.73 -2.56 2.14
N VAL A 23 -5.33 -1.75 2.98
CA VAL A 23 -5.32 -0.29 2.90
C VAL A 23 -4.34 0.22 3.94
N PHE A 24 -3.33 0.95 3.49
CA PHE A 24 -2.40 1.63 4.39
C PHE A 24 -3.13 2.78 5.08
N LEU A 25 -3.10 2.83 6.41
CA LEU A 25 -3.72 3.91 7.18
C LEU A 25 -2.68 4.96 7.58
N LYS A 26 -1.58 4.53 8.22
CA LYS A 26 -0.49 5.42 8.63
C LYS A 26 0.79 4.65 8.91
N ALA A 27 1.92 5.32 8.80
CA ALA A 27 3.20 4.85 9.33
C ALA A 27 3.32 5.22 10.81
N ASP A 28 3.96 4.35 11.58
CA ASP A 28 4.26 4.48 13.00
C ASP A 28 5.73 4.06 13.19
N GLY A 29 6.66 4.96 12.82
CA GLY A 29 8.09 4.64 12.76
C GLY A 29 8.42 3.70 11.59
N GLU A 30 8.96 2.53 11.91
CA GLU A 30 9.30 1.47 10.94
C GLU A 30 8.11 0.54 10.62
N ASP A 31 7.02 0.69 11.36
CA ASP A 31 5.78 -0.06 11.16
C ASP A 31 4.74 0.76 10.40
N ALA A 32 3.79 0.05 9.83
CA ALA A 32 2.65 0.58 9.11
C ALA A 32 1.38 -0.08 9.60
N ILE A 33 0.42 0.75 9.99
CA ILE A 33 -0.91 0.29 10.34
C ILE A 33 -1.70 0.13 9.06
N CYS A 34 -2.14 -1.11 8.81
CA CYS A 34 -2.94 -1.45 7.64
C CYS A 34 -4.29 -1.99 8.07
N GLU A 35 -5.29 -1.78 7.21
CA GLU A 35 -6.64 -2.25 7.40
C GLU A 35 -7.09 -3.05 6.17
N TRP A 36 -7.70 -4.21 6.37
CA TRP A 36 -8.25 -5.02 5.28
C TRP A 36 -9.57 -5.63 5.67
N PHE A 37 -10.42 -5.83 4.66
CA PHE A 37 -11.68 -6.53 4.83
C PHE A 37 -11.49 -8.02 4.50
N ASP A 38 -11.84 -8.90 5.44
CA ASP A 38 -11.72 -10.36 5.28
C ASP A 38 -13.03 -11.01 4.79
N GLY A 39 -13.98 -10.22 4.28
CA GLY A 39 -15.30 -10.71 3.87
C GLY A 39 -16.34 -10.72 5.01
N LYS A 40 -15.89 -10.84 6.26
CA LYS A 40 -16.77 -10.85 7.45
C LYS A 40 -16.63 -9.60 8.32
N LYS A 41 -15.40 -9.11 8.46
CA LYS A 41 -15.09 -7.93 9.28
C LYS A 41 -13.88 -7.21 8.72
N THR A 42 -13.80 -5.93 9.06
CA THR A 42 -12.61 -5.12 8.88
C THR A 42 -11.61 -5.49 9.97
N ASN A 43 -10.43 -5.92 9.55
CA ASN A 43 -9.30 -6.21 10.44
C ASN A 43 -8.26 -5.12 10.27
N ARG A 44 -7.61 -4.77 11.37
CA ARG A 44 -6.59 -3.73 11.41
C ARG A 44 -5.42 -4.23 12.22
N ASP A 45 -4.23 -4.16 11.64
CA ASP A 45 -3.02 -4.69 12.27
C ASP A 45 -1.78 -3.87 11.86
N ARG A 46 -0.65 -4.14 12.53
CA ARG A 46 0.63 -3.46 12.29
C ARG A 46 1.55 -4.40 11.52
N PHE A 47 2.11 -3.89 10.43
CA PHE A 47 3.06 -4.61 9.59
C PHE A 47 4.30 -3.77 9.41
N ALA A 48 5.47 -4.42 9.36
CA ALA A 48 6.71 -3.71 9.04
C ALA A 48 6.61 -3.06 7.65
N LEU A 49 7.00 -1.78 7.52
CA LEU A 49 6.97 -1.05 6.25
C LEU A 49 7.74 -1.77 5.14
N VAL A 50 8.86 -2.40 5.50
CA VAL A 50 9.71 -3.20 4.60
C VAL A 50 8.99 -4.43 4.04
N ALA A 51 7.97 -4.94 4.73
CA ALA A 51 7.15 -6.08 4.29
C ALA A 51 5.95 -5.65 3.42
N LEU A 52 5.71 -4.35 3.26
CA LEU A 52 4.63 -3.82 2.43
C LEU A 52 5.14 -3.47 1.04
N LYS A 53 4.40 -3.92 0.03
CA LYS A 53 4.59 -3.51 -1.36
C LYS A 53 3.41 -2.66 -1.80
N LYS A 54 3.68 -1.53 -2.45
CA LYS A 54 2.61 -0.74 -3.05
C LYS A 54 2.01 -1.58 -4.16
N ARG A 55 0.68 -1.76 -4.15
CA ARG A 55 0.00 -2.26 -5.34
C ARG A 55 -0.02 -1.08 -6.31
N GLU A 56 1.08 -0.87 -7.02
CA GLU A 56 1.06 -0.03 -8.19
C GLU A 56 -0.06 -0.60 -9.07
N ARG A 57 -1.15 0.17 -9.21
CA ARG A 57 -1.89 0.08 -10.45
C ARG A 57 -0.80 0.37 -11.47
N HIS A 58 -0.32 -0.66 -12.15
CA HIS A 58 0.11 -0.50 -13.53
C HIS A 58 -1.02 0.29 -14.16
N ALA A 59 -0.85 1.61 -14.24
CA ALA A 59 -1.45 2.42 -15.25
C ALA A 59 -0.93 1.77 -16.53
N ILE A 60 -1.73 0.84 -17.04
CA ILE A 60 -1.62 0.37 -18.41
C ILE A 60 -1.52 1.66 -19.24
N GLY A 61 -0.39 1.78 -19.93
CA GLY A 61 0.18 3.07 -20.29
C GLY A 61 -0.75 4.01 -21.03
N PHE A 62 -0.57 5.30 -20.76
CA PHE A 62 -0.58 6.29 -21.82
C PHE A 62 0.81 6.90 -21.89
N SER A 63 1.76 6.11 -22.42
CA SER A 63 2.98 6.66 -22.99
C SER A 63 2.58 7.48 -24.21
N GLN A 64 2.65 8.80 -24.06
CA GLN A 64 3.15 9.75 -25.07
C GLN A 64 2.84 9.41 -26.54
N GLY A 65 1.70 9.90 -27.04
CA GLY A 65 1.47 10.10 -28.47
C GLY A 65 1.66 11.57 -28.83
N ARG A 66 2.91 12.01 -29.00
CA ARG A 66 3.21 13.19 -29.83
C ARG A 66 2.81 12.82 -31.25
N LEU A 67 1.69 13.33 -31.76
CA LEU A 67 1.45 13.36 -33.20
C LEU A 67 0.73 14.65 -33.62
N ARG A 68 1.57 15.49 -34.24
CA ARG A 68 1.32 16.59 -35.19
C ARG A 68 0.79 17.91 -34.62
#